data_AF-A0A3B8Z3R9-F1
#
_entry.id   AF-A0A3B8Z3R9-F1
#
_cell.length_a   1.000
_cell.length_b   1.000
_cell.length_c   1.000
_cell.angle_alpha   90.00
_cell.angle_beta   90.00
_cell.angle_gamma   90.00
#
_symmetry.space_group_name_H-M   'P 1'
#
loop_
_entity.id
_entity.type
_entity.pdbx_description
1 polymer ?
#
loop_
_entity_poly.entity_id
_entity_poly.type
_entity_poly.pdbx_seq_one_letter_code
_entity_poly.pdbx_strand_id
1 'polypeptide(L)'
;RTTHHAATLAADELAFAYRDSRLKRESERWIVTGITLHLRSRQAPALRYPGLEQAVRARGPITLASCREAVLELRRSKSMVYDPTDPNHRSAGSFFLNPILPEAQVAALEVDARTQGVLAPTSTIPTFPATPGCRKIPAAWLIEHSGFSRGQTEGRVGLSSRHTLALINHGGSSTDELLAFARTIRDGVENQFGVRLEAEPVMLGFPVPPLESADAEI
;
A
#
# COMPACT_ATOMS: atom_id res chain seq x y z
N ARG A 1 -20.22 20.69 -18.63
CA ARG A 1 -20.03 19.33 -18.06
C ARG A 1 -21.29 19.00 -17.27
N THR A 2 -22.38 18.55 -17.91
CA THR A 2 -23.70 18.38 -17.25
C THR A 2 -24.58 17.46 -18.10
N THR A 3 -24.30 16.15 -18.08
CA THR A 3 -25.24 15.19 -18.67
C THR A 3 -26.15 14.55 -17.63
N HIS A 4 -25.71 14.42 -16.37
CA HIS A 4 -26.43 13.72 -15.29
C HIS A 4 -26.99 12.34 -15.69
N HIS A 5 -26.47 11.76 -16.77
CA HIS A 5 -26.92 10.48 -17.29
C HIS A 5 -26.29 9.36 -16.48
N ALA A 6 -27.12 8.42 -16.05
CA ALA A 6 -26.65 7.16 -15.50
C ALA A 6 -26.02 6.32 -16.60
N ALA A 7 -24.89 5.68 -16.30
CA ALA A 7 -24.25 4.69 -17.15
C ALA A 7 -23.85 3.48 -16.29
N THR A 8 -23.96 2.29 -16.87
CA THR A 8 -23.39 1.07 -16.30
C THR A 8 -22.15 0.73 -17.10
N LEU A 9 -20.99 0.70 -16.44
CA LEU A 9 -19.73 0.28 -17.04
C LEU A 9 -19.47 -1.18 -16.69
N ALA A 10 -19.18 -2.00 -17.69
CA ALA A 10 -18.70 -3.36 -17.49
C ALA A 10 -17.28 -3.37 -16.92
N ALA A 11 -16.84 -4.51 -16.38
CA ALA A 11 -15.57 -4.62 -15.67
C ALA A 11 -14.33 -4.37 -16.57
N ASP A 12 -14.43 -4.70 -17.85
CA ASP A 12 -13.43 -4.42 -18.88
C ASP A 12 -13.36 -2.93 -19.23
N GLU A 13 -14.49 -2.22 -19.26
CA GLU A 13 -14.55 -0.76 -19.46
C GLU A 13 -13.93 0.03 -18.30
N LEU A 14 -13.91 -0.56 -17.10
CA LEU A 14 -13.27 0.03 -15.92
C LEU A 14 -11.74 -0.04 -16.00
N ALA A 15 -11.19 -0.87 -16.90
CA ALA A 15 -9.75 -1.01 -17.14
C ALA A 15 -8.95 -1.09 -15.82
N PHE A 16 -9.34 -2.05 -14.98
CA PHE A 16 -8.74 -2.28 -13.67
C PHE A 16 -7.27 -2.70 -13.79
N ALA A 17 -6.44 -2.10 -12.94
CA ALA A 17 -5.05 -2.46 -12.75
C ALA A 17 -4.70 -2.39 -11.25
N TYR A 18 -3.44 -2.64 -10.91
CA TYR A 18 -2.99 -2.56 -9.53
C TYR A 18 -3.18 -1.13 -8.98
N ARG A 19 -4.16 -0.94 -8.08
CA ARG A 19 -4.51 0.35 -7.45
C ARG A 19 -4.87 1.46 -8.44
N ASP A 20 -5.37 1.06 -9.61
CA ASP A 20 -5.77 1.96 -10.68
C ASP A 20 -7.01 1.46 -11.41
N SER A 21 -7.77 2.39 -11.97
CA SER A 21 -8.94 2.14 -12.80
C SER A 21 -9.26 3.39 -13.63
N ARG A 22 -10.09 3.24 -14.65
CA ARG A 22 -10.63 4.36 -15.41
C ARG A 22 -11.29 5.41 -14.51
N LEU A 23 -11.94 4.99 -13.43
CA LEU A 23 -12.57 5.88 -12.47
C LEU A 23 -11.55 6.72 -11.70
N LYS A 24 -10.36 6.19 -11.41
CA LYS A 24 -9.26 6.95 -10.78
C LYS A 24 -8.71 7.99 -11.75
N ARG A 25 -8.50 7.61 -13.01
CA ARG A 25 -7.95 8.48 -14.07
C ARG A 25 -8.93 9.55 -14.54
N GLU A 26 -10.23 9.28 -14.46
CA GLU A 26 -11.33 10.20 -14.81
C GLU A 26 -12.12 10.61 -13.55
N SER A 27 -11.44 10.90 -12.44
CA SER A 27 -12.04 11.11 -11.11
C SER A 27 -13.05 12.26 -11.01
N GLU A 28 -12.90 13.29 -11.85
CA GLU A 28 -13.85 14.42 -11.92
C GLU A 28 -15.10 14.14 -12.77
N ARG A 29 -15.15 13.00 -13.47
CA ARG A 29 -16.20 12.69 -14.44
C ARG A 29 -17.28 11.78 -13.87
N TRP A 30 -16.89 10.83 -13.03
CA TRP A 30 -17.76 9.74 -12.60
C TRP A 30 -18.08 9.83 -11.11
N ILE A 31 -19.34 9.59 -10.77
CA ILE A 31 -19.78 9.33 -9.40
C ILE A 31 -20.31 7.89 -9.37
N VAL A 32 -19.69 7.04 -8.56
CA VAL A 32 -20.13 5.65 -8.40
C VAL A 32 -21.36 5.61 -7.49
N THR A 33 -22.50 5.20 -8.03
CA THR A 33 -23.77 5.11 -7.28
C THR A 33 -24.16 3.68 -6.91
N GLY A 34 -23.48 2.68 -7.48
CA GLY A 34 -23.70 1.27 -7.18
C GLY A 34 -22.63 0.38 -7.78
N ILE A 35 -22.50 -0.84 -7.26
CA ILE A 35 -21.62 -1.88 -7.80
C ILE A 35 -22.39 -3.20 -7.92
N THR A 36 -22.13 -3.95 -8.98
CA THR A 36 -22.65 -5.31 -9.16
C THR A 36 -21.50 -6.30 -9.08
N LEU A 37 -21.57 -7.24 -8.14
CA LEU A 37 -20.54 -8.26 -7.91
C LEU A 37 -21.11 -9.64 -8.24
N HIS A 38 -20.50 -10.34 -9.19
CA HIS A 38 -20.86 -11.72 -9.51
C HIS A 38 -20.10 -12.69 -8.60
N LEU A 39 -20.78 -13.23 -7.59
CA LEU A 39 -20.20 -14.14 -6.61
C LEU A 39 -20.48 -15.61 -6.97
N ARG A 40 -19.53 -16.50 -6.70
CA ARG A 40 -19.71 -17.96 -6.81
C ARG A 40 -19.91 -18.54 -5.42
N SER A 41 -21.06 -19.16 -5.17
CA SER A 41 -21.32 -19.88 -3.90
C SER A 41 -20.64 -21.25 -3.90
N ARG A 42 -20.36 -21.79 -2.69
CA ARG A 42 -19.89 -23.17 -2.46
C ARG A 42 -18.55 -23.55 -3.13
N GLN A 43 -17.71 -22.57 -3.45
CA GLN A 43 -16.34 -22.81 -3.93
C GLN A 43 -15.36 -22.84 -2.74
N ALA A 44 -14.26 -23.57 -2.90
CA ALA A 44 -13.15 -23.51 -1.96
C ALA A 44 -12.58 -22.06 -1.93
N PRO A 45 -12.19 -21.54 -0.75
CA PRO A 45 -11.58 -20.22 -0.65
C PRO A 45 -10.28 -20.11 -1.46
N ALA A 46 -10.07 -18.96 -2.12
CA ALA A 46 -8.85 -18.70 -2.87
C ALA A 46 -7.73 -18.22 -1.92
N LEU A 47 -6.89 -19.15 -1.46
CA LEU A 47 -5.74 -18.87 -0.62
C LEU A 47 -4.50 -18.58 -1.49
N ARG A 48 -4.31 -17.31 -1.86
CA ARG A 48 -3.17 -16.87 -2.70
C ARG A 48 -2.13 -16.03 -1.96
N TYR A 49 -2.39 -15.69 -0.70
CA TYR A 49 -1.48 -14.93 0.14
C TYR A 49 -0.85 -15.86 1.18
N PRO A 50 0.48 -16.06 1.19
CA PRO A 50 1.12 -17.05 2.06
C PRO A 50 0.76 -16.92 3.55
N GLY A 51 0.75 -15.68 4.07
CA GLY A 51 0.41 -15.44 5.47
C GLY A 51 -1.06 -15.76 5.82
N LEU A 52 -1.98 -15.69 4.83
CA LEU A 52 -3.38 -16.03 5.05
C LEU A 52 -3.58 -17.54 5.10
N GLU A 53 -2.91 -18.28 4.22
CA GLU A 53 -3.03 -19.74 4.17
C GLU A 53 -2.61 -20.38 5.50
N GLN A 54 -1.47 -19.93 6.06
CA GLN A 54 -1.00 -20.38 7.36
C GLN A 54 -2.02 -20.04 8.48
N ALA A 55 -2.51 -18.80 8.51
CA ALA A 55 -3.44 -18.34 9.54
C ALA A 55 -4.79 -19.10 9.49
N VAL A 56 -5.30 -19.41 8.31
CA VAL A 56 -6.56 -20.17 8.16
C VAL A 56 -6.38 -21.62 8.59
N ARG A 57 -5.28 -22.28 8.18
CA ARG A 57 -5.01 -23.67 8.55
C ARG A 57 -4.87 -23.86 10.06
N ALA A 58 -4.27 -22.88 10.75
CA ALA A 58 -4.16 -22.87 12.20
C ALA A 58 -5.52 -22.81 12.94
N ARG A 59 -6.60 -22.41 12.24
CA ARG A 59 -7.96 -22.28 12.79
C ARG A 59 -8.85 -23.51 12.57
N GLY A 60 -8.36 -24.54 11.87
CA GLY A 60 -9.13 -25.74 11.54
C GLY A 60 -9.64 -25.78 10.09
N PRO A 61 -10.86 -26.27 9.82
CA PRO A 61 -11.35 -26.44 8.46
C PRO A 61 -11.34 -25.14 7.63
N ILE A 62 -10.89 -25.25 6.38
CA ILE A 62 -10.85 -24.14 5.43
C ILE A 62 -12.26 -23.88 4.90
N THR A 63 -12.90 -22.84 5.42
CA THR A 63 -14.23 -22.37 5.03
C THR A 63 -14.18 -20.88 4.72
N LEU A 64 -15.21 -20.34 4.07
CA LEU A 64 -15.30 -18.89 3.85
C LEU A 64 -15.32 -18.11 5.18
N ALA A 65 -15.96 -18.66 6.22
CA ALA A 65 -16.01 -18.07 7.54
C ALA A 65 -14.63 -18.06 8.22
N SER A 66 -13.92 -19.19 8.25
CA SER A 66 -12.57 -19.25 8.85
C SER A 66 -11.57 -18.38 8.08
N CYS A 67 -11.72 -18.27 6.75
CA CYS A 67 -10.95 -17.33 5.93
C CYS A 67 -11.22 -15.87 6.30
N ARG A 68 -12.49 -15.49 6.47
CA ARG A 68 -12.85 -14.13 6.91
C ARG A 68 -12.23 -13.81 8.26
N GLU A 69 -12.33 -14.71 9.24
CA GLU A 69 -11.79 -14.48 10.58
C GLU A 69 -10.26 -14.35 10.56
N ALA A 70 -9.57 -15.21 9.79
CA ALA A 70 -8.13 -15.09 9.61
C ALA A 70 -7.73 -13.75 8.94
N VAL A 71 -8.47 -13.29 7.93
CA VAL A 71 -8.24 -11.97 7.31
C VAL A 71 -8.41 -10.86 8.34
N LEU A 72 -9.49 -10.87 9.12
CA LEU A 72 -9.75 -9.84 10.13
C LEU A 72 -8.67 -9.81 11.20
N GLU A 73 -8.24 -10.97 11.69
CA GLU A 73 -7.13 -11.08 12.65
C GLU A 73 -5.82 -10.53 12.07
N LEU A 74 -5.41 -10.98 10.87
CA LEU A 74 -4.19 -10.51 10.22
C LEU A 74 -4.21 -9.00 9.92
N ARG A 75 -5.39 -8.44 9.69
CA ARG A 75 -5.53 -6.99 9.52
C ARG A 75 -5.47 -6.25 10.85
N ARG A 76 -6.11 -6.75 11.91
CA ARG A 76 -6.02 -6.16 13.26
C ARG A 76 -4.60 -6.16 13.80
N SER A 77 -3.86 -7.25 13.58
CA SER A 77 -2.44 -7.34 13.99
C SER A 77 -1.54 -6.32 13.29
N LYS A 78 -2.00 -5.72 12.18
CA LYS A 78 -1.34 -4.66 11.41
C LYS A 78 -2.00 -3.28 11.56
N SER A 79 -2.98 -3.12 12.45
CA SER A 79 -3.81 -1.91 12.58
C SER A 79 -4.53 -1.49 11.28
N MET A 80 -4.93 -2.47 10.47
CA MET A 80 -5.60 -2.27 9.17
C MET A 80 -7.12 -2.55 9.24
N VAL A 81 -7.68 -2.55 10.45
CA VAL A 81 -9.12 -2.52 10.72
C VAL A 81 -9.36 -1.28 11.56
N TYR A 82 -10.34 -0.46 11.17
CA TYR A 82 -10.69 0.70 11.98
C TYR A 82 -11.22 0.24 13.34
N ASP A 83 -10.55 0.71 14.39
CA ASP A 83 -10.89 0.52 15.79
C ASP A 83 -10.51 1.81 16.51
N PRO A 84 -11.47 2.59 17.05
CA PRO A 84 -11.17 3.87 17.69
C PRO A 84 -10.28 3.74 18.95
N THR A 85 -10.12 2.52 19.49
CA THR A 85 -9.23 2.23 20.62
C THR A 85 -7.81 1.85 20.21
N ASP A 86 -7.56 1.56 18.92
CA ASP A 86 -6.22 1.27 18.42
C ASP A 86 -5.38 2.57 18.41
N PRO A 87 -4.19 2.62 19.04
CA PRO A 87 -3.35 3.83 19.00
C PRO A 87 -2.93 4.27 17.58
N ASN A 88 -3.04 3.38 16.58
CA ASN A 88 -2.71 3.63 15.18
C ASN A 88 -3.94 3.93 14.30
N HIS A 89 -5.14 4.15 14.87
CA HIS A 89 -6.41 4.28 14.13
C HIS A 89 -6.46 5.47 13.16
N ARG A 90 -5.64 6.49 13.37
CA ARG A 90 -5.59 7.71 12.55
C ARG A 90 -4.61 7.55 11.40
N SER A 91 -4.96 6.67 10.47
CA SER A 91 -4.21 6.44 9.23
C SER A 91 -5.14 6.37 8.03
N ALA A 92 -4.56 6.50 6.83
CA ALA A 92 -5.25 6.20 5.57
C ALA A 92 -4.95 4.77 5.08
N GLY A 93 -4.56 3.86 5.98
CA GLY A 93 -4.02 2.55 5.62
C GLY A 93 -2.59 2.64 5.10
N SER A 94 -2.22 1.77 4.14
CA SER A 94 -0.91 1.85 3.49
C SER A 94 -0.80 3.15 2.70
N PHE A 95 0.17 3.98 3.05
CA PHE A 95 0.35 5.29 2.46
C PHE A 95 1.08 5.24 1.13
N PHE A 96 2.03 4.31 0.95
CA PHE A 96 2.76 4.12 -0.30
C PHE A 96 2.34 2.86 -1.03
N LEU A 97 2.28 2.96 -2.35
CA LEU A 97 2.14 1.82 -3.24
C LEU A 97 3.40 0.96 -3.22
N ASN A 98 3.21 -0.36 -3.31
CA ASN A 98 4.30 -1.28 -3.61
C ASN A 98 4.81 -1.05 -5.05
N PRO A 99 6.08 -0.69 -5.25
CA PRO A 99 6.63 -0.47 -6.58
C PRO A 99 6.64 -1.77 -7.39
N ILE A 100 6.39 -1.64 -8.69
CA ILE A 100 6.45 -2.72 -9.68
C ILE A 100 7.64 -2.41 -10.59
N LEU A 101 8.66 -3.27 -10.56
CA LEU A 101 9.91 -3.07 -11.29
C LEU A 101 10.20 -4.26 -12.23
N PRO A 102 10.92 -4.05 -13.34
CA PRO A 102 11.42 -5.15 -14.16
C PRO A 102 12.31 -6.11 -13.35
N GLU A 103 12.27 -7.40 -13.67
CA GLU A 103 13.08 -8.43 -12.99
C GLU A 103 14.58 -8.10 -12.99
N ALA A 104 15.10 -7.56 -14.09
CA ALA A 104 16.49 -7.14 -14.19
C ALA A 104 16.85 -6.00 -13.21
N GLN A 105 15.93 -5.05 -13.00
CA GLN A 105 16.13 -3.98 -12.03
C GLN A 105 16.11 -4.52 -10.59
N VAL A 106 15.21 -5.46 -10.28
CA VAL A 106 15.20 -6.13 -8.96
C VAL A 106 16.52 -6.86 -8.71
N ALA A 107 17.05 -7.57 -9.70
CA ALA A 107 18.34 -8.25 -9.57
C ALA A 107 19.50 -7.27 -9.29
N ALA A 108 19.52 -6.12 -9.97
CA ALA A 108 20.50 -5.07 -9.71
C ALA A 108 20.37 -4.51 -8.28
N LEU A 109 19.15 -4.23 -7.82
CA LEU A 109 18.88 -3.77 -6.46
C LEU A 109 19.39 -4.75 -5.40
N GLU A 110 19.24 -6.06 -5.61
CA GLU A 110 19.76 -7.05 -4.67
C GLU A 110 21.29 -7.04 -4.60
N VAL A 111 21.97 -6.84 -5.72
CA VAL A 111 23.44 -6.75 -5.77
C VAL A 111 23.92 -5.50 -5.02
N ASP A 112 23.28 -4.36 -5.29
CA ASP A 112 23.64 -3.08 -4.66
C ASP A 112 23.36 -3.14 -3.16
N ALA A 113 22.20 -3.65 -2.75
CA ALA A 113 21.83 -3.79 -1.34
C ALA A 113 22.79 -4.73 -0.57
N ARG A 114 23.30 -5.80 -1.21
CA ARG A 114 24.34 -6.66 -0.60
C ARG A 114 25.67 -5.93 -0.46
N THR A 115 26.08 -5.20 -1.50
CA THR A 115 27.33 -4.42 -1.50
C THR A 115 27.33 -3.37 -0.40
N GLN A 116 26.18 -2.75 -0.15
CA GLN A 116 26.00 -1.73 0.89
C GLN A 116 25.74 -2.31 2.29
N GLY A 117 25.67 -3.64 2.44
CA GLY A 117 25.43 -4.31 3.73
C GLY A 117 23.98 -4.26 4.22
N VAL A 118 23.04 -3.80 3.40
CA VAL A 118 21.61 -3.74 3.72
C VAL A 118 20.94 -5.10 3.60
N LEU A 119 21.40 -5.93 2.66
CA LEU A 119 20.92 -7.28 2.44
C LEU A 119 22.01 -8.30 2.77
N ALA A 120 21.69 -9.32 3.57
CA ALA A 120 22.64 -10.39 3.88
C ALA A 120 23.00 -11.20 2.62
N PRO A 121 24.19 -11.82 2.54
CA PRO A 121 24.67 -12.49 1.32
C PRO A 121 23.73 -13.55 0.75
N THR A 122 23.02 -14.29 1.61
CA THR A 122 22.10 -15.37 1.23
C THR A 122 20.63 -14.95 1.20
N SER A 123 20.33 -13.68 1.46
CA SER A 123 18.96 -13.16 1.47
C SER A 123 18.56 -12.59 0.11
N THR A 124 17.25 -12.51 -0.11
CA THR A 124 16.63 -11.93 -1.30
C THR A 124 15.63 -10.86 -0.87
N ILE A 125 15.39 -9.89 -1.75
CA ILE A 125 14.34 -8.90 -1.53
C ILE A 125 12.99 -9.63 -1.70
N PRO A 126 12.07 -9.53 -0.73
CA PRO A 126 10.76 -10.17 -0.88
C PRO A 126 10.05 -9.58 -2.08
N THR A 127 9.54 -10.43 -2.97
CA THR A 127 8.84 -9.99 -4.18
C THR A 127 7.64 -10.85 -4.50
N PHE A 128 6.67 -10.24 -5.19
CA PHE A 128 5.46 -10.90 -5.65
C PHE A 128 5.33 -10.75 -7.18
N PRO A 129 4.74 -11.72 -7.89
CA PRO A 129 4.40 -11.55 -9.30
C PRO A 129 3.49 -10.33 -9.52
N ALA A 130 3.73 -9.57 -10.59
CA ALA A 130 2.92 -8.42 -10.99
C ALA A 130 2.39 -8.59 -12.42
N THR A 131 3.09 -8.03 -13.40
CA THR A 131 2.89 -8.22 -14.84
C THR A 131 4.02 -9.08 -15.42
N PRO A 132 3.92 -9.60 -16.66
CA PRO A 132 4.99 -10.39 -17.26
C PRO A 132 6.35 -9.65 -17.23
N GLY A 133 7.39 -10.32 -16.73
CA GLY A 133 8.75 -9.76 -16.60
C GLY A 133 8.92 -8.71 -15.48
N CYS A 134 7.90 -8.49 -14.65
CA CYS A 134 7.92 -7.52 -13.57
C CYS A 134 7.61 -8.16 -12.21
N ARG A 135 8.26 -7.63 -11.17
CA ARG A 135 8.09 -8.02 -9.77
C ARG A 135 7.60 -6.83 -8.97
N LYS A 136 6.67 -7.09 -8.05
CA LYS A 136 6.21 -6.13 -7.06
C LYS A 136 7.00 -6.29 -5.78
N ILE A 137 7.61 -5.22 -5.29
CA ILE A 137 8.36 -5.19 -4.05
C ILE A 137 7.50 -4.60 -2.93
N PRO A 138 7.39 -5.22 -1.75
CA PRO A 138 6.73 -4.62 -0.60
C PRO A 138 7.40 -3.30 -0.20
N ALA A 139 6.70 -2.17 -0.33
CA ALA A 139 7.22 -0.87 0.07
C ALA A 139 7.55 -0.83 1.58
N ALA A 140 6.84 -1.60 2.41
CA ALA A 140 7.18 -1.76 3.83
C ALA A 140 8.61 -2.27 4.05
N TRP A 141 9.06 -3.22 3.20
CA TRP A 141 10.40 -3.77 3.29
C TRP A 141 11.44 -2.71 2.92
N LEU A 142 11.21 -1.99 1.82
CA LEU A 142 12.09 -0.90 1.39
C LEU A 142 12.21 0.17 2.48
N ILE A 143 11.09 0.63 3.04
CA ILE A 143 11.07 1.64 4.12
C ILE A 143 11.87 1.17 5.35
N GLU A 144 11.66 -0.08 5.80
CA GLU A 144 12.41 -0.65 6.92
C GLU A 144 13.92 -0.73 6.66
N HIS A 145 14.30 -1.09 5.44
CA HIS A 145 15.70 -1.23 5.04
C HIS A 145 16.33 0.09 4.58
N SER A 146 15.59 1.19 4.61
CA SER A 146 16.08 2.56 4.49
C SER A 146 16.22 3.26 5.84
N GLY A 147 16.13 2.52 6.95
CA GLY A 147 16.35 3.03 8.31
C GLY A 147 15.10 3.53 9.02
N PHE A 148 13.90 3.37 8.43
CA PHE A 148 12.66 3.78 9.08
C PHE A 148 11.96 2.61 9.77
N SER A 149 11.74 2.71 11.07
CA SER A 149 11.20 1.60 11.86
C SER A 149 9.73 1.79 12.24
N ARG A 150 9.02 0.68 12.48
CA ARG A 150 7.65 0.71 13.02
C ARG A 150 7.63 1.48 14.34
N GLY A 151 6.67 2.37 14.50
CA GLY A 151 6.54 3.19 15.71
C GLY A 151 7.49 4.38 15.76
N GLN A 152 8.34 4.58 14.75
CA GLN A 152 9.12 5.82 14.63
C GLN A 152 8.18 7.01 14.49
N THR A 153 8.50 8.09 15.21
CA THR A 153 7.70 9.33 15.23
C THR A 153 8.57 10.54 14.96
N GLU A 154 7.97 11.55 14.36
CA GLU A 154 8.50 12.89 14.21
C GLU A 154 7.41 13.88 14.65
N GLY A 155 7.56 14.43 15.86
CA GLY A 155 6.51 15.24 16.48
C GLY A 155 5.22 14.45 16.69
N ARG A 156 4.15 14.87 16.00
CA ARG A 156 2.80 14.28 16.12
C ARG A 156 2.44 13.31 14.99
N VAL A 157 3.36 13.06 14.06
CA VAL A 157 3.20 12.09 12.98
C VAL A 157 4.20 10.95 13.15
N GLY A 158 3.94 9.81 12.52
CA GLY A 158 4.85 8.68 12.60
C GLY A 158 4.43 7.50 11.75
N LEU A 159 5.15 6.39 11.92
CA LEU A 159 4.81 5.09 11.36
C LEU A 159 4.06 4.28 12.41
N SER A 160 3.03 3.56 11.99
CA SER A 160 2.32 2.62 12.85
C SER A 160 3.29 1.64 13.50
N SER A 161 3.11 1.41 14.79
CA SER A 161 3.89 0.42 15.56
C SER A 161 3.64 -1.00 15.09
N ARG A 162 2.56 -1.23 14.32
CA ARG A 162 2.17 -2.55 13.82
C ARG A 162 2.39 -2.73 12.31
N HIS A 163 2.52 -1.66 11.54
CA HIS A 163 2.73 -1.75 10.09
C HIS A 163 3.39 -0.50 9.49
N THR A 164 4.62 -0.64 9.01
CA THR A 164 5.48 0.44 8.49
C THR A 164 4.91 1.21 7.31
N LEU A 165 3.93 0.66 6.57
CA LEU A 165 3.29 1.40 5.49
C LEU A 165 2.21 2.36 5.97
N ALA A 166 1.73 2.25 7.20
CA ALA A 166 0.71 3.15 7.72
C ALA A 166 1.35 4.35 8.40
N LEU A 167 1.24 5.51 7.75
CA LEU A 167 1.50 6.80 8.41
C LEU A 167 0.35 7.09 9.38
N ILE A 168 0.69 7.48 10.60
CA ILE A 168 -0.24 7.75 11.68
C ILE A 168 -0.12 9.20 12.15
N ASN A 169 -1.26 9.78 12.54
CA ASN A 169 -1.34 11.08 13.19
C ASN A 169 -1.75 10.88 14.66
N HIS A 170 -0.90 11.24 15.62
CA HIS A 170 -1.18 11.14 17.06
C HIS A 170 -2.16 12.19 17.60
N GLY A 171 -2.66 13.06 16.74
CA GLY A 171 -3.61 14.12 17.03
C GLY A 171 -2.95 15.50 17.08
N GLY A 172 -3.57 16.47 16.43
CA GLY A 172 -3.12 17.87 16.42
C GLY A 172 -1.95 18.16 15.48
N SER A 173 -1.59 17.24 14.58
CA SER A 173 -0.68 17.56 13.47
C SER A 173 -1.43 18.19 12.29
N SER A 174 -0.70 18.99 11.53
CA SER A 174 -1.09 19.53 10.23
C SER A 174 -0.88 18.51 9.10
N THR A 175 -1.46 18.81 7.93
CA THR A 175 -1.19 18.09 6.69
C THR A 175 0.27 18.26 6.26
N ASP A 176 0.85 19.44 6.46
CA ASP A 176 2.23 19.75 6.06
C ASP A 176 3.25 18.92 6.83
N GLU A 177 3.07 18.76 8.14
CA GLU A 177 3.90 17.87 8.97
C GLU A 177 3.83 16.42 8.48
N LEU A 178 2.62 15.92 8.15
CA LEU A 178 2.45 14.56 7.63
C LEU A 178 3.12 14.39 6.27
N LEU A 179 2.98 15.37 5.38
CA LEU A 179 3.58 15.34 4.05
C LEU A 179 5.10 15.50 4.10
N ALA A 180 5.64 16.30 5.02
CA ALA A 180 7.07 16.41 5.26
C ALA A 180 7.64 15.06 5.71
N PHE A 181 7.00 14.40 6.68
CA PHE A 181 7.41 13.07 7.12
C PHE A 181 7.32 12.03 5.99
N ALA A 182 6.26 12.09 5.17
CA ALA A 182 6.14 11.24 4.00
C ALA A 182 7.26 11.47 2.96
N ARG A 183 7.66 12.72 2.72
CA ARG A 183 8.80 13.06 1.84
C ARG A 183 10.10 12.47 2.39
N THR A 184 10.38 12.65 3.68
CA THR A 184 11.57 12.07 4.33
C THR A 184 11.65 10.56 4.11
N ILE A 185 10.54 9.84 4.28
CA ILE A 185 10.49 8.39 4.04
C ILE A 185 10.74 8.07 2.56
N ARG A 186 10.03 8.73 1.65
CA ARG A 186 10.15 8.49 0.20
C ARG A 186 11.58 8.75 -0.27
N ASP A 187 12.17 9.86 0.13
CA ASP A 187 13.51 10.29 -0.28
C ASP A 187 14.58 9.38 0.33
N GLY A 188 14.38 8.89 1.56
CA GLY A 188 15.26 7.87 2.14
C GLY A 188 15.22 6.54 1.38
N VAL A 189 14.04 6.11 0.90
CA VAL A 189 13.93 4.93 0.04
C VAL A 189 14.56 5.14 -1.33
N GLU A 190 14.37 6.32 -1.92
CA GLU A 190 15.00 6.68 -3.19
C GLU A 190 16.52 6.79 -3.08
N ASN A 191 17.05 7.35 -1.99
CA ASN A 191 18.49 7.40 -1.76
C ASN A 191 19.10 6.02 -1.53
N GLN A 192 18.40 5.14 -0.80
CA GLN A 192 18.90 3.80 -0.46
C GLN A 192 18.79 2.80 -1.62
N PHE A 193 17.73 2.90 -2.42
CA PHE A 193 17.42 1.90 -3.44
C PHE A 193 17.26 2.48 -4.85
N GLY A 194 17.33 3.80 -5.05
CA GLY A 194 16.97 4.40 -6.35
C GLY A 194 15.51 4.16 -6.74
N VAL A 195 14.64 3.83 -5.78
CA VAL A 195 13.23 3.53 -6.00
C VAL A 195 12.37 4.63 -5.39
N ARG A 196 11.66 5.37 -6.22
CA ARG A 196 10.74 6.41 -5.76
C ARG A 196 9.37 5.82 -5.44
N LEU A 197 8.88 6.03 -4.22
CA LEU A 197 7.57 5.56 -3.78
C LEU A 197 6.45 6.53 -4.19
N GLU A 198 5.35 5.98 -4.71
CA GLU A 198 4.12 6.71 -5.04
C GLU A 198 3.13 6.62 -3.87
N ALA A 199 2.45 7.73 -3.55
CA ALA A 199 1.42 7.75 -2.53
C ALA A 199 0.10 7.14 -3.03
N GLU A 200 -0.56 6.34 -2.18
CA GLU A 200 -1.87 5.72 -2.47
C GLU A 200 -3.06 6.66 -2.14
N PRO A 201 -3.07 7.42 -1.02
CA PRO A 201 -4.18 8.30 -0.69
C PRO A 201 -4.39 9.43 -1.71
N VAL A 202 -5.65 9.80 -1.94
CA VAL A 202 -6.01 10.97 -2.75
C VAL A 202 -5.71 12.24 -1.98
N MET A 203 -4.90 13.11 -2.57
CA MET A 203 -4.52 14.40 -2.00
C MET A 203 -5.57 15.45 -2.37
N LEU A 204 -6.44 15.80 -1.41
CA LEU A 204 -7.49 16.81 -1.60
C LEU A 204 -6.97 18.20 -1.24
N GLY A 205 -7.30 19.20 -2.06
CA GLY A 205 -6.93 20.60 -1.81
C GLY A 205 -5.54 21.01 -2.32
N PHE A 206 -4.89 20.18 -3.11
CA PHE A 206 -3.60 20.51 -3.74
C PHE A 206 -3.75 20.66 -5.26
N PRO A 207 -3.15 21.70 -5.88
CA PRO A 207 -3.20 21.89 -7.34
C PRO A 207 -2.36 20.85 -8.09
N VAL A 208 -1.32 20.32 -7.45
CA VAL A 208 -0.43 19.25 -7.94
C VAL A 208 -0.22 18.28 -6.77
N PRO A 209 -0.10 16.95 -7.00
CA PRO A 209 0.18 16.01 -5.93
C PRO A 209 1.48 16.39 -5.17
N PRO A 210 1.42 16.68 -3.87
CA PRO A 210 2.53 17.26 -3.09
C PRO A 210 3.72 16.31 -2.86
N LEU A 211 3.60 15.06 -3.32
CA LEU A 211 4.66 14.05 -3.30
C LEU A 211 5.15 13.68 -4.71
N GLU A 212 4.70 14.38 -5.75
CA GLU A 212 5.18 14.19 -7.13
C GLU A 212 5.94 15.40 -7.65
N SER A 213 5.71 16.60 -7.10
CA SER A 213 6.50 17.79 -7.44
C SER A 213 7.93 17.67 -6.90
N ALA A 214 8.92 17.76 -7.79
CA ALA A 214 10.33 17.95 -7.43
C ALA A 214 10.56 19.32 -6.75
N ASP A 215 9.66 20.28 -6.98
CA ASP A 215 9.79 21.68 -6.58
C ASP A 215 8.57 22.17 -5.79
N ALA A 216 8.41 21.69 -4.56
CA ALA A 216 7.64 22.44 -3.57
C ALA A 216 8.61 23.08 -2.57
N GLU A 217 9.53 23.90 -3.09
CA GLU A 217 10.19 24.92 -2.29
C GLU A 217 9.17 26.01 -1.98
N ILE A 218 8.88 26.15 -0.67
CA ILE A 218 8.36 27.31 0.07
C ILE A 218 7.00 27.87 -0.36
#